data_AF-A0A7C3H750-F1
#
_entry.id   AF-A0A7C3H750-F1
#
_cell.length_a   1.000
_cell.length_b   1.000
_cell.length_c   1.000
_cell.angle_alpha   90.00
_cell.angle_beta   90.00
_cell.angle_gamma   90.00
#
_symmetry.space_group_name_H-M   'P 1'
#
loop_
_entity.id
_entity.type
_entity.pdbx_description
1 polymer ?
#
loop_
_entity_poly.entity_id
_entity_poly.type
_entity_poly.pdbx_seq_one_letter_code
_entity_poly.pdbx_strand_id
1 'polypeptide(L)' 'KAQELICKGDRLAFPIRDDIPVMLEDEARVLAPDEEVA' A
#
# COMPACT_ATOMS: atom_id res chain seq x y z
N LYS A 1 -9.40 -8.75 3.27
CA LYS A 1 -8.99 -7.36 2.94
C LYS A 1 -7.71 -7.09 3.71
N ALA A 2 -6.60 -6.83 3.01
CA ALA A 2 -5.38 -6.41 3.68
C ALA A 2 -5.62 -5.00 4.27
N GLN A 3 -5.10 -4.74 5.48
CA GLN A 3 -5.11 -3.39 6.04
C GLN A 3 -3.93 -2.63 5.44
N GLU A 4 -4.18 -1.92 4.35
CA GLU A 4 -3.16 -1.21 3.57
C GLU A 4 -3.67 0.18 3.19
N LEU A 5 -2.76 1.15 3.15
CA LEU A 5 -3.00 2.45 2.54
C LEU A 5 -2.42 2.46 1.14
N ILE A 6 -3.25 2.77 0.15
CA ILE A 6 -2.83 2.75 -1.25
C ILE A 6 -2.55 4.17 -1.74
N CYS A 7 -1.33 4.40 -2.23
CA CYS A 7 -0.99 5.59 -3.00
C CYS A 7 -1.27 5.35 -4.48
N LYS A 8 -2.31 6.00 -5.02
CA LYS A 8 -2.69 5.89 -6.44
C LYS A 8 -1.63 6.47 -7.40
N GLY A 9 -0.93 7.54 -6.99
CA GLY A 9 0.08 8.20 -7.81
C GLY A 9 1.31 7.32 -8.02
N ASP A 10 1.84 6.79 -6.94
CA ASP A 10 3.08 6.01 -6.94
C ASP A 10 2.84 4.51 -7.18
N ARG A 11 1.56 4.09 -7.19
CA ARG A 11 1.14 2.67 -7.24
C ARG A 11 1.84 1.82 -6.17
N LEU A 12 1.80 2.32 -4.94
CA LEU A 12 2.35 1.67 -3.75
C LEU A 12 1.24 1.37 -2.73
N ALA A 13 1.37 0.25 -2.04
CA ALA A 13 0.54 -0.14 -0.90
C ALA A 13 1.39 -0.21 0.37
N PHE A 14 1.06 0.63 1.34
CA PHE A 14 1.71 0.70 2.63
C PHE A 14 0.97 -0.17 3.65
N PRO A 15 1.64 -1.12 4.33
CA PRO A 15 0.99 -1.99 5.29
C PRO A 15 0.63 -1.25 6.58
N ILE A 16 -0.48 -1.67 7.20
CA ILE A 16 -0.86 -1.24 8.56
C ILE A 16 -0.49 -2.35 9.53
N ARG A 17 0.35 -2.03 10.52
CA ARG A 17 0.80 -2.94 11.58
C ARG A 17 0.40 -2.34 12.92
N ASP A 18 -0.29 -3.10 13.76
CA ASP A 18 -0.77 -2.64 15.08
C ASP A 18 -1.54 -1.31 15.02
N ASP A 19 -2.40 -1.17 13.99
CA ASP A 19 -3.16 0.05 13.67
C ASP A 19 -2.31 1.30 13.34
N ILE A 20 -1.01 1.11 13.07
CA ILE A 20 -0.08 2.16 12.64
C ILE A 20 0.27 1.96 11.15
N PRO A 21 0.03 2.97 10.29
CA PRO A 21 0.48 2.93 8.90
C PRO A 21 2.00 3.04 8.80
N VAL A 22 2.63 2.05 8.16
CA VAL A 22 4.07 2.07 7.90
C VAL A 22 4.31 2.74 6.55
N MET A 23 4.61 4.05 6.57
CA MET A 23 4.91 4.84 5.36
C MET A 23 6.41 4.83 5.03
N LEU A 24 6.98 3.64 4.89
CA LEU A 24 8.36 3.44 4.44
C LEU A 24 8.33 2.80 3.06
N GLU A 25 9.07 3.36 2.10
CA GLU A 25 9.09 2.89 0.72
C GLU A 25 9.60 1.43 0.62
N ASP A 26 10.63 1.08 1.40
CA ASP A 26 11.18 -0.28 1.45
C ASP A 26 10.19 -1.33 2.01
N GLU A 27 9.19 -0.88 2.78
CA GLU A 27 8.14 -1.73 3.35
C GLU A 27 6.85 -1.69 2.50
N ALA A 28 6.80 -0.82 1.48
CA ALA A 28 5.66 -0.70 0.60
C ALA A 28 5.67 -1.81 -0.45
N ARG A 29 4.49 -2.38 -0.71
CA ARG A 29 4.28 -3.29 -1.83
C ARG A 29 4.01 -2.49 -3.10
N VAL A 30 4.67 -2.83 -4.20
CA VAL A 30 4.31 -2.32 -5.53
C VAL A 30 3.00 -2.96 -5.99
N LEU A 31 2.04 -2.13 -6.41
CA LEU A 31 0.78 -2.61 -6.96
C LEU A 31 1.00 -3.22 -8.34
N ALA A 32 0.29 -4.30 -8.64
CA ALA A 32 0.34 -4.87 -9.97
C ALA A 32 -0.35 -3.92 -10.99
N PRO A 33 0.07 -3.92 -12.27
CA PRO A 33 -0.48 -3.02 -13.28
C PRO A 33 -2.00 -3.17 -13.47
N ASP A 34 -2.49 -4.40 -13.29
CA ASP A 34 -3.89 -4.84 -13.40
C ASP A 34 -4.67 -4.73 -12.08
N GLU A 35 -4.02 -4.33 -10.98
CA GLU A 35 -4.68 -4.13 -9.71
C GLU A 35 -5.53 -2.84 -9.77
N GLU A 36 -6.85 -3.00 -9.75
CA GLU A 36 -7.80 -1.89 -9.70
C GLU A 36 -7.77 -1.23 -8.31
N VAL A 37 -7.37 0.04 -8.27
CA VAL A 37 -7.40 0.86 -7.05
C VAL A 37 -8.68 1.69 -7.03
N ALA A 38 -9.72 1.16 -6.39
CA ALA A 38 -11.01 1.84 -6.18
C ALA A 38 -10.85 3.16 -5.40
#